data_AF-A0A976KNG8-F1
#
_entry.id   AF-A0A976KNG8-F1
#
_cell.length_a   1.000
_cell.length_b   1.000
_cell.length_c   1.000
_cell.angle_alpha   90.00
_cell.angle_beta   90.00
_cell.angle_gamma   90.00
#
_symmetry.space_group_name_H-M   'P 1'
#
loop_
_entity.id
_entity.type
_entity.pdbx_description
1 polymer ?
#
loop_
_entity_poly.entity_id
_entity_poly.type
_entity_poly.pdbx_seq_one_letter_code
_entity_poly.pdbx_strand_id
1 'polypeptide(L)'
;MPVILRLLVLVFLYFTFTPVAIVNADNYGQWYLISRHGECADIKSLRRKIPDMPDIDDPYAFIALMKGRNYEVISNEMKELSGNAVSVSIAEKGLSVLFVRSIICKGFISR
;
A
#
# COMPACT_ATOMS: atom_id res chain seq x y z
N MET A 1 -2.80 -55.51 18.13
CA MET A 1 -3.13 -54.24 17.43
C MET A 1 -2.21 -53.08 17.86
N PRO A 2 -0.92 -52.99 17.43
CA PRO A 2 -0.11 -51.79 17.70
C PRO A 2 0.47 -51.08 16.46
N VAL A 3 0.33 -51.65 15.26
CA VAL A 3 1.03 -51.15 14.05
C VAL A 3 0.36 -49.90 13.45
N ILE A 4 -0.98 -49.85 13.48
CA ILE A 4 -1.77 -48.72 12.93
C ILE A 4 -1.52 -47.42 13.72
N LEU A 5 -1.27 -47.53 15.03
CA LEU A 5 -1.00 -46.38 15.89
C LEU A 5 0.38 -45.74 15.61
N ARG A 6 1.37 -46.53 15.17
CA ARG A 6 2.70 -46.01 14.80
C ARG A 6 2.69 -45.25 13.46
N LEU A 7 1.82 -45.65 12.53
CA LEU A 7 1.69 -45.02 11.21
C LEU A 7 1.05 -43.63 11.29
N LEU A 8 0.07 -43.45 12.18
CA LEU A 8 -0.59 -42.15 12.40
C LEU A 8 0.34 -41.08 13.00
N VAL A 9 1.26 -41.48 13.88
CA VAL A 9 2.22 -40.55 14.53
C VAL A 9 3.24 -40.02 13.52
N LEU A 10 3.68 -40.84 12.55
CA LEU A 10 4.64 -40.41 11.53
C LEU A 10 4.01 -39.47 10.49
N VAL A 11 2.74 -39.66 10.15
CA VAL A 11 2.01 -38.76 9.24
C VAL A 11 1.76 -37.39 9.90
N PHE A 12 1.46 -37.37 11.21
CA PHE A 12 1.28 -36.13 11.95
C PHE A 12 2.58 -35.32 12.08
N LEU A 13 3.72 -35.98 12.27
CA LEU A 13 5.04 -35.33 12.35
C LEU A 13 5.52 -34.78 10.99
N TYR A 14 5.07 -35.37 9.87
CA TYR A 14 5.38 -34.85 8.53
C TYR A 14 4.56 -33.60 8.18
N PHE A 15 3.35 -33.45 8.73
CA PHE A 15 2.46 -32.35 8.37
C PHE A 15 2.82 -31.03 9.07
N THR A 16 3.56 -31.07 10.19
CA THR A 16 3.96 -29.86 10.95
C THR A 16 5.24 -29.21 10.46
N PHE A 17 5.91 -29.77 9.44
CA PHE A 17 7.17 -29.26 8.90
C PHE A 17 7.01 -28.63 7.51
N THR A 18 5.88 -27.95 7.25
CA THR A 18 5.84 -27.03 6.12
C THR A 18 6.62 -25.77 6.50
N PRO A 19 7.73 -25.46 5.81
CA PRO A 19 8.37 -24.17 5.99
C PRO A 19 7.35 -23.11 5.54
N VAL A 20 6.85 -22.34 6.50
CA VAL A 20 6.13 -21.11 6.19
C VAL A 20 7.11 -20.23 5.43
N ALA A 21 6.94 -20.15 4.12
CA ALA A 21 7.62 -19.17 3.30
C ALA A 21 7.11 -17.80 3.77
N ILE A 22 7.88 -17.17 4.66
CA ILE A 22 7.69 -15.78 5.04
C ILE A 22 7.99 -15.00 3.76
N VAL A 23 6.93 -14.60 3.05
CA VAL A 23 7.03 -13.71 1.91
C VAL A 23 7.49 -12.38 2.47
N ASN A 24 8.78 -12.10 2.40
CA ASN A 24 9.29 -10.75 2.64
C ASN A 24 8.66 -9.88 1.55
N ALA A 25 7.67 -9.08 1.95
CA ALA A 25 7.09 -8.05 1.10
C ALA A 25 8.20 -7.04 0.80
N ASP A 26 8.85 -7.23 -0.34
CA ASP A 26 9.75 -6.26 -0.93
C ASP A 26 9.04 -4.90 -0.93
N ASN A 27 9.62 -3.94 -0.19
CA ASN A 27 9.05 -2.62 0.07
C ASN A 27 8.85 -1.76 -1.21
N TYR A 28 9.18 -2.30 -2.39
CA TYR A 28 8.90 -1.73 -3.71
C TYR A 28 7.39 -1.62 -4.02
N GLY A 29 6.54 -2.30 -3.25
CA GLY A 29 5.08 -2.26 -3.40
C GLY A 29 4.36 -1.07 -2.77
N GLN A 30 4.98 -0.39 -1.80
CA GLN A 30 4.28 0.59 -0.97
C GLN A 30 4.25 1.99 -1.58
N TRP A 31 3.09 2.63 -1.46
CA TRP A 31 2.85 3.99 -1.91
C TRP A 31 2.91 4.99 -0.75
N TYR A 32 3.45 6.17 -1.06
CA TYR A 32 3.64 7.27 -0.14
C TYR A 32 3.19 8.56 -0.80
N LEU A 33 2.97 9.61 -0.01
CA LEU A 33 2.83 10.97 -0.51
C LEU A 33 4.19 11.62 -0.50
N ILE A 34 4.59 12.27 -1.60
CA ILE A 34 5.79 13.08 -1.61
C ILE A 34 5.45 14.55 -1.35
N SER A 35 6.18 15.17 -0.42
CA SER A 35 6.10 16.60 -0.15
C SER A 35 6.88 17.38 -1.21
N ARG A 36 6.67 18.69 -1.28
CA ARG A 36 7.44 19.58 -2.18
C ARG A 36 8.94 19.52 -1.89
N HIS A 37 9.35 19.19 -0.66
CA HIS A 37 10.74 19.11 -0.24
C HIS A 37 11.36 17.73 -0.47
N GLY A 38 10.62 16.78 -1.08
CA GLY A 38 11.10 15.44 -1.39
C GLY A 38 10.96 14.43 -0.25
N GLU A 39 10.43 14.84 0.89
CA GLU A 39 10.11 13.97 2.01
C GLU A 39 8.87 13.13 1.70
N CYS A 40 8.90 11.87 2.09
CA CYS A 40 7.74 11.00 1.95
C CYS A 40 6.94 10.94 3.25
N ALA A 41 5.62 10.96 3.12
CA ALA A 41 4.68 10.78 4.23
C ALA A 41 3.74 9.61 3.92
N ASP A 42 3.27 8.96 4.98
CA ASP A 42 2.27 7.90 4.87
C ASP A 42 0.97 8.45 4.24
N ILE A 43 0.31 7.64 3.40
CA ILE A 43 -0.99 7.98 2.79
C ILE A 43 -2.03 8.29 3.87
N LYS A 44 -1.96 7.64 5.03
CA LYS A 44 -2.82 7.88 6.20
C LYS A 44 -2.77 9.34 6.67
N SER A 45 -1.72 10.08 6.35
CA SER A 45 -1.63 11.50 6.67
C SER A 45 -2.70 12.35 5.95
N LEU A 46 -3.33 11.83 4.87
CA LEU A 46 -4.51 12.41 4.23
C LEU A 46 -5.73 12.47 5.14
N ARG A 47 -5.81 11.64 6.19
CA ARG A 47 -6.91 11.69 7.17
C ARG A 47 -7.09 13.07 7.80
N ARG A 48 -6.02 13.86 7.88
CA ARG A 48 -6.09 15.25 8.35
C ARG A 48 -6.96 16.14 7.46
N LYS A 49 -7.03 15.86 6.15
CA LYS A 49 -7.87 16.58 5.18
C LYS A 49 -9.15 15.83 4.84
N ILE A 50 -9.17 14.52 5.02
CA ILE A 50 -10.30 13.63 4.72
C ILE A 50 -10.54 12.73 5.95
N PRO A 51 -11.25 13.22 6.98
CA PRO A 51 -11.37 12.54 8.27
C PRO A 51 -11.93 11.12 8.18
N ASP A 52 -12.93 10.91 7.34
CA ASP A 52 -13.61 9.63 7.17
C ASP A 52 -12.95 8.74 6.11
N MET A 53 -11.64 8.89 5.88
CA MET A 53 -10.92 8.07 4.91
C MET A 53 -10.68 6.67 5.52
N PRO A 54 -11.16 5.58 4.88
CA PRO A 54 -10.83 4.22 5.29
C PRO A 54 -9.33 3.96 5.16
N ASP A 55 -8.84 2.82 5.65
CA ASP A 55 -7.45 2.43 5.41
C ASP A 55 -7.25 2.20 3.89
N ILE A 56 -6.46 3.07 3.27
CA ILE A 56 -6.13 3.06 1.84
C ILE A 56 -4.62 3.18 1.72
N ASP A 57 -4.04 2.24 0.98
CA ASP A 57 -2.58 2.10 0.85
C ASP A 57 -2.09 2.29 -0.60
N ASP A 58 -2.99 2.64 -1.54
CA ASP A 58 -2.65 2.87 -2.94
C ASP A 58 -3.44 4.06 -3.57
N PRO A 59 -2.88 4.74 -4.58
CA PRO A 59 -3.50 5.92 -5.19
C PRO A 59 -4.82 5.61 -5.90
N TYR A 60 -5.00 4.41 -6.45
CA TYR A 60 -6.17 4.07 -7.26
C TYR A 60 -7.40 3.83 -6.38
N ALA A 61 -7.22 3.18 -5.23
CA ALA A 61 -8.24 3.08 -4.20
C ALA A 61 -8.65 4.47 -3.67
N PHE A 62 -7.69 5.39 -3.51
CA PHE A 62 -7.98 6.78 -3.15
C PHE A 62 -8.81 7.50 -4.22
N ILE A 63 -8.42 7.38 -5.49
CA ILE A 63 -9.17 7.96 -6.63
C ILE A 63 -10.59 7.39 -6.68
N ALA A 64 -10.74 6.07 -6.53
CA ALA A 64 -12.04 5.40 -6.55
C ALA A 64 -12.94 5.87 -5.40
N LEU A 65 -12.39 5.99 -4.18
CA LEU A 65 -13.10 6.54 -3.03
C LEU A 65 -13.64 7.94 -3.32
N MET A 66 -12.78 8.82 -3.83
CA MET A 66 -13.15 10.22 -4.04
C MET A 66 -14.17 10.37 -5.17
N LYS A 67 -14.04 9.60 -6.25
CA LYS A 67 -15.07 9.51 -7.30
C LYS A 67 -16.39 8.96 -6.76
N GLY A 68 -16.34 7.94 -5.92
CA GLY A 68 -17.52 7.37 -5.25
C GLY A 68 -18.22 8.35 -4.30
N ARG A 69 -17.54 9.41 -3.88
CA ARG A 69 -18.08 10.53 -3.10
C ARG A 69 -18.56 11.70 -3.97
N ASN A 70 -18.69 11.50 -5.28
CA ASN A 70 -19.07 12.51 -6.28
C ASN A 70 -18.11 13.70 -6.37
N TYR A 71 -16.84 13.54 -5.99
CA TYR A 71 -15.84 14.58 -6.23
C TYR A 71 -15.29 14.50 -7.66
N GLU A 72 -15.00 15.66 -8.24
CA GLU A 72 -14.22 15.72 -9.47
C GLU A 72 -12.74 15.42 -9.15
N VAL A 73 -12.23 14.32 -9.72
CA VAL A 73 -10.85 13.86 -9.49
C VAL A 73 -10.07 13.91 -10.79
N ILE A 74 -9.04 14.76 -10.82
CA ILE A 74 -8.06 14.82 -11.91
C ILE A 74 -6.84 14.00 -11.49
N SER A 75 -6.56 12.91 -12.22
CA SER A 75 -5.41 12.04 -11.95
C SER A 75 -4.54 11.85 -13.18
N ASN A 76 -3.22 11.87 -13.00
CA ASN A 76 -2.26 11.57 -14.07
C ASN A 76 -1.16 10.64 -13.58
N GLU A 77 -0.98 9.52 -14.28
CA GLU A 77 0.14 8.60 -14.03
C GLU A 77 1.38 9.08 -14.81
N MET A 78 2.49 9.26 -14.10
CA MET A 78 3.71 9.81 -14.67
C MET A 78 4.54 8.69 -15.31
N LYS A 79 4.45 8.57 -16.63
CA LYS A 79 5.19 7.57 -17.42
C LYS A 79 6.69 7.82 -17.39
N GLU A 80 7.11 9.07 -17.23
CA GLU A 80 8.51 9.50 -17.11
C GLU A 80 9.17 8.90 -15.86
N LEU A 81 8.38 8.60 -14.84
CA LEU A 81 8.82 7.91 -13.61
C LEU A 81 8.52 6.41 -13.66
N SER A 82 8.35 5.83 -14.85
CA SER A 82 8.07 4.40 -15.05
C SER A 82 6.84 3.90 -14.28
N GLY A 83 5.81 4.75 -14.10
CA GLY A 83 4.61 4.40 -13.33
C GLY A 83 4.83 4.35 -11.81
N ASN A 84 5.97 4.85 -11.32
CA ASN A 84 6.24 4.95 -9.89
C ASN A 84 5.64 6.21 -9.24
N ALA A 85 4.84 6.99 -9.98
CA ALA A 85 4.19 8.18 -9.47
C ALA A 85 2.82 8.45 -10.12
N VAL A 86 1.87 8.87 -9.30
CA VAL A 86 0.50 9.24 -9.70
C VAL A 86 0.15 10.57 -9.05
N SER A 87 -0.11 11.61 -9.85
CA SER A 87 -0.64 12.87 -9.32
C SER A 87 -2.16 12.79 -9.23
N VAL A 88 -2.72 13.34 -8.15
CA VAL A 88 -4.17 13.40 -7.92
C VAL A 88 -4.51 14.79 -7.40
N SER A 89 -5.49 15.44 -8.04
CA SER A 89 -5.99 16.76 -7.65
C SER A 89 -7.51 16.75 -7.54
N ILE A 90 -8.02 17.39 -6.49
CA ILE A 90 -9.44 17.51 -6.14
C ILE A 90 -9.67 18.97 -5.71
N ALA A 91 -10.15 19.78 -6.65
CA ALA A 91 -10.24 21.23 -6.50
C ALA A 91 -11.12 21.63 -5.31
N GLU A 92 -12.27 20.98 -5.17
CA GLU A 92 -13.26 21.20 -4.09
C GLU A 92 -12.69 20.99 -2.68
N LYS A 93 -11.60 20.22 -2.55
CA LYS A 93 -10.92 19.95 -1.27
C LYS A 93 -9.63 20.74 -1.09
N GLY A 94 -9.26 21.60 -2.04
CA GLY A 94 -7.95 22.23 -2.06
C GLY A 94 -6.82 21.20 -1.91
N LEU A 95 -7.00 20.03 -2.53
CA LEU A 95 -6.10 18.89 -2.42
C LEU A 95 -5.41 18.68 -3.76
N SER A 96 -4.08 18.73 -3.75
CA SER A 96 -3.23 18.30 -4.85
C SER A 96 -2.07 17.54 -4.24
N VAL A 97 -1.98 16.26 -4.56
CA VAL A 97 -1.03 15.33 -3.95
C VAL A 97 -0.37 14.49 -5.02
N LEU A 98 0.86 14.10 -4.74
CA LEU A 98 1.64 13.23 -5.60
C LEU A 98 1.94 11.95 -4.82
N PHE A 99 1.34 10.86 -5.27
CA PHE A 99 1.64 9.53 -4.76
C PHE A 99 2.87 9.01 -5.47
N VAL A 100 3.81 8.45 -4.72
CA VAL A 100 5.04 7.85 -5.25
C VAL A 100 5.32 6.51 -4.59
N ARG A 101 6.02 5.63 -5.29
CA ARG A 101 6.55 4.41 -4.66
C ARG A 101 7.76 4.71 -3.80
N SER A 102 8.03 3.86 -2.82
CA SER A 102 9.18 3.95 -1.89
C SER A 102 10.53 4.21 -2.57
N ILE A 103 10.74 3.67 -3.78
CA ILE A 103 11.96 3.87 -4.59
C ILE A 103 12.26 5.34 -4.92
N ILE A 104 11.23 6.20 -4.95
CA ILE A 104 11.34 7.63 -5.27
C ILE A 104 11.64 8.47 -4.03
N CYS A 105 11.41 7.93 -2.83
CA CYS A 105 11.59 8.65 -1.57
C CYS A 105 13.08 8.84 -1.25
N LYS A 106 13.60 10.06 -1.42
CA LYS A 106 14.98 10.41 -1.06
C LYS A 106 15.05 10.90 0.39
N GLY A 107 15.09 9.97 1.34
CA GLY A 107 15.35 10.26 2.75
C GLY A 107 14.10 10.59 3.58
N PHE A 108 14.07 10.01 4.78
CA PHE A 108 13.07 10.08 5.85
C PHE A 108 11.59 9.97 5.46
N ILE A 109 10.97 8.88 5.92
CA ILE A 109 9.51 8.74 5.98
C ILE A 109 9.05 9.45 7.25
N SER A 110 8.32 10.57 7.10
CA SER A 110 7.69 11.25 8.22
C SER A 110 6.44 10.45 8.62
N ARG A 111 6.52 9.72 9.75
CA ARG A 111 5.44 8.92 10.33
C ARG A 111 4.54 9.77 11.22
#